data_AF-A0A9P9N0S8-F1
#
_entry.id   AF-A0A9P9N0S8-F1
#
_cell.length_a   1.000
_cell.length_b   1.000
_cell.length_c   1.000
_cell.angle_alpha   90.00
_cell.angle_beta   90.00
_cell.angle_gamma   90.00
#
_symmetry.space_group_name_H-M   'P 1'
#
loop_
_entity.id
_entity.type
_entity.pdbx_description
1 polymer ?
#
loop_
_entity_poly.entity_id
_entity_poly.type
_entity_poly.pdbx_seq_one_letter_code
_entity_poly.pdbx_strand_id
1 'polypeptide(L)'
;MATIIVVNSSIEAVQCQVFNNSGESADWYTLQPGGTRSWGSNKWENIVIKSGNRQSNLSVNSGSPATVTFYGFDKQLEIDREIPQPGAFTVYNKSLVTTLASISGGPWEEVRPGSSYRFDGYDGYQTIAFKNVKDSIRKGIYVTNNGTNAIIEFMGFDHEIELKHGPFDAIRAEHLAEAIKIADRNFYAQSSRAGNPGGLVISVEKVDVLESMTPGGRTQSLWDNDQLQTLAKLINHLKYGDGQGGVVVSVTQDWVKVAAYTDEFDGITVLGFPMVAARLVAPKMLTVGERVLCVCQFSSRYGARQGVQRDITMGPQTYDRWYNFHPIVAQFVSDDIFADACSERMPNDRDPIWQRIWELWEEWKIKHGENYFRLGAPSLVSIEAKPMLSSNRNEHCEPGFVPYKGRR
;
A
#
# COMPACT_ATOMS: atom_id res chain seq x y z
N MET A 1 -11.96 1.70 30.71
CA MET A 1 -10.54 2.06 30.90
C MET A 1 -9.76 0.77 30.84
N ALA A 2 -8.70 0.70 30.04
CA ALA A 2 -7.91 -0.52 30.03
C ALA A 2 -6.90 -0.48 31.19
N THR A 3 -6.53 -1.67 31.64
CA THR A 3 -5.70 -1.84 32.83
C THR A 3 -4.31 -2.27 32.40
N ILE A 4 -3.30 -1.51 32.83
CA ILE A 4 -1.91 -1.97 32.80
C ILE A 4 -1.63 -2.66 34.12
N ILE A 5 -1.13 -3.88 34.07
CA ILE A 5 -0.65 -4.63 35.24
C ILE A 5 0.87 -4.73 35.11
N VAL A 6 1.63 -4.33 36.12
CA VAL A 6 3.08 -4.59 36.17
C VAL A 6 3.34 -5.68 37.19
N VAL A 7 4.08 -6.70 36.78
CA VAL A 7 4.46 -7.87 37.58
C VAL A 7 5.97 -7.84 37.78
N ASN A 8 6.42 -7.86 39.04
CA ASN A 8 7.82 -8.06 39.37
C ASN A 8 8.12 -9.54 39.52
N SER A 9 8.57 -10.19 38.45
CA SER A 9 9.05 -11.58 38.44
C SER A 9 10.55 -11.71 38.70
N SER A 10 11.23 -10.62 39.07
CA SER A 10 12.64 -10.64 39.46
C SER A 10 12.82 -11.10 40.91
N ILE A 11 14.07 -11.30 41.33
CA ILE A 11 14.42 -11.71 42.70
C ILE A 11 14.61 -10.53 43.67
N GLU A 12 14.52 -9.29 43.19
CA GLU A 12 14.76 -8.09 44.01
C GLU A 12 13.53 -7.16 44.06
N ALA A 13 13.42 -6.38 45.14
CA ALA A 13 12.42 -5.33 45.21
C ALA A 13 12.80 -4.20 44.25
N VAL A 14 11.83 -3.72 43.48
CA VAL A 14 12.04 -2.64 42.51
C VAL A 14 11.05 -1.50 42.73
N GLN A 15 11.42 -0.32 42.28
CA GLN A 15 10.48 0.80 42.19
C GLN A 15 9.93 0.87 40.77
N CYS A 16 8.62 0.94 40.63
CA CYS A 16 7.90 1.05 39.37
C CYS A 16 7.09 2.34 39.33
N GLN A 17 7.06 2.98 38.17
CA GLN A 17 6.26 4.15 37.88
C GLN A 17 5.60 3.96 36.52
N VAL A 18 4.32 4.34 36.40
CA VAL A 18 3.58 4.36 35.13
C VAL A 18 3.11 5.79 34.93
N PHE A 19 3.59 6.48 33.90
CA PHE A 19 3.24 7.89 33.68
C PHE A 19 3.02 8.24 32.22
N ASN A 20 2.14 9.21 32.01
CA ASN A 20 1.73 9.70 30.70
C ASN A 20 2.88 10.48 30.03
N ASN A 21 2.95 10.41 28.70
CA ASN A 21 3.82 11.30 27.91
C ASN A 21 3.49 12.81 28.03
N SER A 22 2.42 13.18 28.75
CA SER A 22 1.96 14.57 28.93
C SER A 22 2.43 15.24 30.23
N GLY A 23 3.30 14.60 31.02
CA GLY A 23 3.97 15.25 32.17
C GLY A 23 3.24 15.21 33.51
N GLU A 24 2.20 14.37 33.67
CA GLU A 24 1.64 14.05 34.99
C GLU A 24 2.38 12.82 35.56
N SER A 25 3.14 13.03 36.64
CA SER A 25 3.92 11.96 37.30
C SER A 25 3.03 11.18 38.26
N ALA A 26 2.82 9.89 38.02
CA ALA A 26 2.35 8.97 39.05
C ALA A 26 3.44 8.77 40.12
N ASP A 27 3.08 8.49 41.36
CA ASP A 27 4.06 8.21 42.41
C ASP A 27 4.86 6.93 42.13
N TRP A 28 6.12 6.89 42.59
CA TRP A 28 6.91 5.66 42.59
C TRP A 28 6.30 4.64 43.56
N TYR A 29 6.11 3.42 43.09
CA TYR A 29 5.60 2.31 43.88
C TYR A 29 6.64 1.20 44.04
N THR A 30 6.86 0.71 45.26
CA THR A 30 7.76 -0.44 45.49
C THR A 30 7.05 -1.76 45.24
N LEU A 31 7.47 -2.48 44.19
CA LEU A 31 7.05 -3.85 43.90
C LEU A 31 8.02 -4.85 44.53
N GLN A 32 7.53 -5.65 45.48
CA GLN A 32 8.27 -6.79 46.03
C GLN A 32 8.43 -7.90 44.97
N PRO A 33 9.41 -8.81 45.09
CA PRO A 33 9.48 -10.02 44.28
C PRO A 33 8.15 -10.79 44.29
N GLY A 34 7.64 -11.16 43.12
CA GLY A 34 6.31 -11.77 42.92
C GLY A 34 5.14 -10.79 43.06
N GLY A 35 5.40 -9.51 43.36
CA GLY A 35 4.38 -8.49 43.54
C GLY A 35 3.79 -7.98 42.23
N THR A 36 2.53 -7.56 42.26
CA THR A 36 1.83 -6.98 41.13
C THR A 36 1.20 -5.64 41.51
N ARG A 37 1.01 -4.77 40.51
CA ARG A 37 0.27 -3.51 40.66
C ARG A 37 -0.47 -3.21 39.37
N SER A 38 -1.64 -2.59 39.48
CA SER A 38 -2.44 -2.17 38.34
C SER A 38 -2.63 -0.65 38.29
N TRP A 39 -2.73 -0.14 37.06
CA TRP A 39 -3.03 1.24 36.72
C TRP A 39 -4.11 1.29 35.65
N GLY A 40 -5.12 2.13 35.84
CA GLY A 40 -6.11 2.41 34.81
C GLY A 40 -5.65 3.58 33.96
N SER A 41 -5.60 3.42 32.63
CA SER A 41 -5.36 4.52 31.71
C SER A 41 -6.11 4.32 30.38
N ASN A 42 -6.10 5.35 29.54
CA ASN A 42 -6.63 5.36 28.18
C ASN A 42 -5.67 5.98 27.14
N LYS A 43 -4.38 6.17 27.50
CA LYS A 43 -3.34 6.77 26.64
C LYS A 43 -2.09 5.89 26.55
N TRP A 44 -1.10 6.32 25.77
CA TRP A 44 0.23 5.71 25.83
C TRP A 44 0.88 6.01 27.17
N GLU A 45 1.36 4.96 27.83
CA GLU A 45 2.03 5.02 29.13
C GLU A 45 3.49 4.58 29.00
N ASN A 46 4.37 5.27 29.71
CA ASN A 46 5.72 4.78 29.94
C ASN A 46 5.75 4.07 31.30
N ILE A 47 6.18 2.82 31.28
CA ILE A 47 6.50 2.06 32.48
C ILE A 47 8.00 2.20 32.69
N VAL A 48 8.39 2.66 33.88
CA VAL A 48 9.79 2.76 34.30
C VAL A 48 9.98 1.94 35.55
N ILE A 49 10.95 1.03 35.52
CA ILE A 49 11.33 0.19 36.65
C ILE A 49 12.78 0.48 37.01
N LYS A 50 13.08 0.69 38.29
CA LYS A 50 14.43 0.98 38.78
C LYS A 50 14.77 0.29 40.10
N SER A 51 16.06 0.05 40.30
CA SER A 51 16.67 -0.44 41.56
C SER A 51 18.08 0.15 41.68
N GLY A 52 18.25 1.09 42.60
CA GLY A 52 19.48 1.88 42.71
C GLY A 52 19.77 2.67 41.43
N ASN A 53 20.93 2.44 40.83
CA ASN A 53 21.37 3.12 39.59
C ASN A 53 20.95 2.39 38.30
N ARG A 54 20.22 1.28 38.39
CA ARG A 54 19.73 0.52 37.22
C ARG A 54 18.30 0.93 36.90
N GLN A 55 17.99 1.05 35.61
CA GLN A 55 16.66 1.41 35.12
C GLN A 55 16.34 0.63 33.84
N SER A 56 15.08 0.25 33.69
CA SER A 56 14.49 -0.27 32.46
C SER A 56 13.20 0.50 32.17
N ASN A 57 12.89 0.70 30.89
CA ASN A 57 11.70 1.42 30.46
C ASN A 57 11.02 0.74 29.27
N LEU A 58 9.72 0.96 29.16
CA LEU A 58 8.91 0.41 28.08
C LEU A 58 7.65 1.26 27.90
N SER A 59 7.30 1.57 26.66
CA SER A 59 6.05 2.24 26.34
C SER A 59 4.97 1.22 26.00
N VAL A 60 3.82 1.30 26.67
CA VAL A 60 2.64 0.47 26.40
C VAL A 60 1.44 1.33 26.02
N ASN A 61 0.69 0.89 25.02
CA ASN A 61 -0.57 1.50 24.67
C ASN A 61 -1.65 0.97 25.60
N SER A 62 -2.18 1.80 26.51
CA SER A 62 -3.27 1.41 27.43
C SER A 62 -4.66 1.41 26.76
N GLY A 63 -4.74 1.46 25.43
CA GLY A 63 -6.00 1.19 24.71
C GLY A 63 -6.52 -0.24 24.93
N SER A 64 -5.63 -1.17 25.30
CA SER A 64 -5.96 -2.56 25.63
C SER A 64 -5.35 -2.99 26.97
N PRO A 65 -5.96 -3.95 27.69
CA PRO A 65 -5.35 -4.54 28.87
C PRO A 65 -3.98 -5.12 28.51
N ALA A 66 -2.97 -4.81 29.34
CA ALA A 66 -1.61 -5.29 29.13
C ALA A 66 -1.00 -5.66 30.48
N THR A 67 -0.33 -6.81 30.52
CA THR A 67 0.52 -7.21 31.63
C THR A 67 1.97 -7.02 31.21
N VAL A 68 2.74 -6.29 32.00
CA VAL A 68 4.17 -6.07 31.79
C VAL A 68 4.93 -6.81 32.87
N THR A 69 5.76 -7.77 32.45
CA THR A 69 6.48 -8.65 33.35
C THR A 69 7.96 -8.28 33.36
N PHE A 70 8.48 -7.96 34.55
CA PHE A 70 9.88 -7.63 34.78
C PHE A 70 10.61 -8.81 35.41
N TYR A 71 11.61 -9.35 34.71
CA TYR A 71 12.37 -10.51 35.16
C TYR A 71 13.78 -10.19 35.69
N GLY A 72 14.22 -8.93 35.59
CA GLY A 72 15.58 -8.50 35.93
C GLY A 72 16.11 -7.45 34.95
N PHE A 73 17.15 -6.70 35.32
CA PHE A 73 17.76 -5.65 34.48
C PHE A 73 18.64 -6.19 33.34
N ASP A 74 18.96 -7.48 33.40
CA ASP A 74 19.65 -8.25 32.36
C ASP A 74 18.68 -8.79 31.28
N LYS A 75 17.37 -8.59 31.48
CA LYS A 75 16.32 -9.03 30.56
C LYS A 75 15.48 -7.84 30.08
N GLN A 76 14.89 -7.99 28.89
CA GLN A 76 13.91 -7.02 28.41
C GLN A 76 12.60 -7.16 29.21
N LEU A 77 11.86 -6.06 29.31
CA LEU A 77 10.49 -6.09 29.82
C LEU A 77 9.62 -6.86 28.81
N GLU A 78 8.90 -7.87 29.28
CA GLU A 78 7.95 -8.62 28.45
C GLU A 78 6.57 -7.99 28.56
N ILE A 79 5.86 -7.87 27.43
CA ILE A 79 4.47 -7.42 27.40
C ILE A 79 3.60 -8.61 27.05
N ASP A 80 2.96 -9.18 28.06
CA ASP A 80 1.86 -10.11 27.90
C ASP A 80 0.58 -9.28 27.74
N ARG A 81 0.25 -8.94 26.50
CA ARG A 81 -1.14 -8.56 26.22
C ARG A 81 -1.95 -9.84 26.40
N GLU A 82 -3.15 -9.75 26.99
CA GLU A 82 -4.15 -10.76 26.63
C GLU A 82 -4.26 -10.62 25.12
N ILE A 83 -3.55 -11.48 24.39
CA ILE A 83 -3.70 -11.59 22.96
C ILE A 83 -5.08 -12.21 22.86
N PRO A 84 -6.11 -11.41 22.54
CA PRO A 84 -7.43 -11.99 22.35
C PRO A 84 -7.27 -13.06 21.29
N GLN A 85 -7.92 -14.21 21.49
CA GLN A 85 -7.75 -15.34 20.58
C GLN A 85 -7.81 -14.84 19.13
N PRO A 86 -6.81 -15.19 18.28
CA PRO A 86 -6.76 -14.79 16.89
C PRO A 86 -8.13 -14.98 16.27
N GLY A 87 -8.75 -13.91 15.77
CA GLY A 87 -10.09 -14.01 15.19
C GLY A 87 -11.17 -13.12 15.79
N ALA A 88 -10.99 -12.54 16.98
CA ALA A 88 -12.07 -11.82 17.66
C ALA A 88 -12.34 -10.40 17.09
N PHE A 89 -13.59 -9.95 17.18
CA PHE A 89 -14.00 -8.57 16.90
C PHE A 89 -14.76 -8.02 18.10
N THR A 90 -14.39 -6.84 18.58
CA THR A 90 -15.12 -6.15 19.65
C THR A 90 -15.80 -4.92 19.09
N VAL A 91 -17.13 -4.94 19.11
CA VAL A 91 -17.97 -3.85 18.62
C VAL A 91 -18.47 -3.03 19.81
N TYR A 92 -18.06 -1.77 19.91
CA TYR A 92 -18.58 -0.79 20.84
C TYR A 92 -19.68 0.03 20.17
N ASN A 93 -20.88 0.03 20.74
CA ASN A 93 -21.95 0.91 20.29
C ASN A 93 -21.89 2.23 21.06
N LYS A 94 -21.38 3.28 20.42
CA LYS A 94 -21.35 4.65 20.94
C LYS A 94 -22.51 5.51 20.46
N SER A 95 -23.38 4.96 19.61
CA SER A 95 -24.62 5.64 19.21
C SER A 95 -25.63 5.71 20.37
N LEU A 96 -26.68 6.50 20.20
CA LEU A 96 -27.76 6.65 21.18
C LEU A 96 -28.84 5.55 21.08
N VAL A 97 -28.72 4.63 20.11
CA VAL A 97 -29.75 3.62 19.84
C VAL A 97 -29.18 2.21 19.93
N THR A 98 -30.00 1.28 20.43
CA THR A 98 -29.68 -0.14 20.37
C THR A 98 -29.53 -0.58 18.92
N THR A 99 -28.43 -1.26 18.62
CA THR A 99 -28.07 -1.68 17.26
C THR A 99 -27.81 -3.17 17.25
N LEU A 100 -28.23 -3.85 16.18
CA LEU A 100 -27.84 -5.23 15.94
C LEU A 100 -26.53 -5.24 15.16
N ALA A 101 -25.52 -5.94 15.65
CA ALA A 101 -24.25 -6.14 14.96
C ALA A 101 -24.05 -7.62 14.61
N SER A 102 -23.31 -7.91 13.54
CA SER A 102 -23.01 -9.28 13.12
C SER A 102 -21.69 -9.30 12.35
N ILE A 103 -20.93 -10.39 12.49
CA ILE A 103 -19.76 -10.68 11.65
C ILE A 103 -20.17 -11.62 10.49
N SER A 104 -19.35 -11.72 9.44
CA SER A 104 -19.61 -12.58 8.27
C SER A 104 -20.08 -14.00 8.65
N GLY A 105 -21.35 -14.30 8.35
CA GLY A 105 -21.95 -15.62 8.61
C GLY A 105 -22.35 -15.89 10.07
N GLY A 106 -22.11 -14.96 10.98
CA GLY A 106 -22.48 -15.06 12.39
C GLY A 106 -23.94 -14.64 12.69
N PRO A 107 -24.41 -14.88 13.91
CA PRO A 107 -25.71 -14.37 14.37
C PRO A 107 -25.72 -12.84 14.47
N TRP A 108 -26.92 -12.25 14.54
CA TRP A 108 -27.10 -10.84 14.86
C TRP A 108 -27.21 -10.69 16.37
N GLU A 109 -26.41 -9.81 16.94
CA GLU A 109 -26.30 -9.60 18.38
C GLU A 109 -26.66 -8.17 18.75
N GLU A 110 -27.41 -8.02 19.84
CA GLU A 110 -27.82 -6.72 20.35
C GLU A 110 -26.66 -6.03 21.08
N VAL A 111 -26.25 -4.88 20.56
CA VAL A 111 -25.26 -4.00 21.21
C VAL A 111 -25.97 -2.74 21.68
N ARG A 112 -26.10 -2.57 22.99
CA ARG A 112 -26.80 -1.43 23.61
C ARG A 112 -25.95 -0.15 23.58
N PRO A 113 -26.56 1.05 23.64
CA PRO A 113 -25.82 2.30 23.77
C PRO A 113 -24.82 2.26 24.93
N GLY A 114 -23.58 2.64 24.67
CA GLY A 114 -22.49 2.65 25.65
C GLY A 114 -21.94 1.27 26.03
N SER A 115 -22.41 0.18 25.42
CA SER A 115 -21.91 -1.18 25.66
C SER A 115 -21.04 -1.69 24.52
N SER A 116 -20.41 -2.84 24.73
CA SER A 116 -19.71 -3.59 23.69
C SER A 116 -20.19 -5.03 23.59
N TYR A 117 -20.05 -5.61 22.42
CA TYR A 117 -20.21 -7.05 22.19
C TYR A 117 -18.98 -7.61 21.51
N ARG A 118 -18.55 -8.81 21.94
CA ARG A 118 -17.42 -9.52 21.36
C ARG A 118 -17.94 -10.64 20.48
N PHE A 119 -17.51 -10.65 19.24
CA PHE A 119 -17.74 -11.73 18.29
C PHE A 119 -16.49 -12.59 18.21
N ASP A 120 -16.66 -13.90 18.36
CA ASP A 120 -15.61 -14.86 18.02
C ASP A 120 -15.64 -15.07 16.50
N GLY A 121 -14.60 -14.59 15.83
CA GLY A 121 -14.41 -14.79 14.39
C GLY A 121 -13.19 -15.66 14.11
N TYR A 122 -12.84 -15.79 12.82
CA TYR A 122 -11.60 -16.40 12.36
C TYR A 122 -10.56 -15.33 11.97
N ASP A 123 -9.30 -15.75 11.90
CA ASP A 123 -8.21 -14.90 11.42
C ASP A 123 -8.40 -14.56 9.93
N GLY A 124 -8.42 -13.27 9.62
CA GLY A 124 -8.57 -12.74 8.27
C GLY A 124 -9.74 -11.77 8.13
N TYR A 125 -10.15 -11.56 6.88
CA TYR A 125 -11.17 -10.57 6.53
C TYR A 125 -12.58 -11.04 6.85
N GLN A 126 -13.32 -10.17 7.56
CA GLN A 126 -14.74 -10.34 7.83
C GLN A 126 -15.49 -9.03 7.65
N THR A 127 -16.73 -9.15 7.18
CA THR A 127 -17.67 -8.03 7.16
C THR A 127 -18.26 -7.90 8.55
N ILE A 128 -18.24 -6.69 9.09
CA ILE A 128 -19.04 -6.35 10.27
C ILE A 128 -20.20 -5.52 9.79
N ALA A 129 -21.41 -6.04 9.99
CA ALA A 129 -22.64 -5.40 9.59
C ALA A 129 -23.40 -4.90 10.82
N PHE A 130 -24.01 -3.74 10.67
CA PHE A 130 -24.87 -3.08 11.64
C PHE A 130 -26.25 -2.92 11.03
N LYS A 131 -27.30 -3.15 11.81
CA LYS A 131 -28.67 -2.79 11.43
C LYS A 131 -29.47 -2.24 12.60
N ASN A 132 -30.35 -1.29 12.31
CA ASN A 132 -31.33 -0.82 13.29
C ASN A 132 -32.32 -1.96 13.58
N VAL A 133 -32.72 -2.11 14.85
CA VAL A 133 -33.72 -3.09 15.30
C VAL A 133 -35.05 -2.94 14.56
N LYS A 134 -35.43 -1.71 14.20
CA LYS A 134 -36.75 -1.39 13.64
C LYS A 134 -36.78 -1.25 12.12
N ASP A 135 -35.78 -0.58 11.54
CA ASP A 135 -35.97 0.10 10.24
C ASP A 135 -35.24 -0.58 9.08
N SER A 136 -34.62 -1.75 9.31
CA SER A 136 -33.85 -2.50 8.31
C SER A 136 -32.69 -1.75 7.64
N ILE A 137 -32.39 -0.51 8.02
CA ILE A 137 -31.21 0.25 7.57
C ILE A 137 -29.98 -0.54 7.94
N ARG A 138 -29.10 -0.78 6.95
CA ARG A 138 -27.86 -1.54 7.11
C ARG A 138 -26.66 -0.66 6.83
N LYS A 139 -25.62 -0.80 7.64
CA LYS A 139 -24.28 -0.27 7.39
C LYS A 139 -23.28 -1.40 7.62
N GLY A 140 -22.14 -1.36 6.98
CA GLY A 140 -21.10 -2.34 7.24
C GLY A 140 -19.73 -1.82 6.89
N ILE A 141 -18.73 -2.47 7.45
CA ILE A 141 -17.31 -2.23 7.21
C ILE A 141 -16.65 -3.58 6.94
N TYR A 142 -15.66 -3.62 6.05
CA TYR A 142 -14.89 -4.83 5.78
C TYR A 142 -13.57 -4.76 6.55
N VAL A 143 -13.42 -5.57 7.60
CA VAL A 143 -12.32 -5.45 8.55
C VAL A 143 -11.58 -6.78 8.64
N THR A 144 -10.27 -6.74 8.53
CA THR A 144 -9.42 -7.86 8.94
C THR A 144 -8.95 -7.66 10.38
N ASN A 145 -8.91 -8.74 11.13
CA ASN A 145 -8.32 -8.73 12.46
C ASN A 145 -6.83 -9.11 12.43
N ASN A 146 -6.29 -9.68 11.32
CA ASN A 146 -4.90 -10.17 11.16
C ASN A 146 -4.34 -10.82 12.42
N GLY A 147 -5.07 -11.79 12.98
CA GLY A 147 -4.66 -12.53 14.17
C GLY A 147 -4.68 -11.72 15.47
N THR A 148 -5.27 -10.52 15.45
CA THR A 148 -5.50 -9.65 16.62
C THR A 148 -6.99 -9.52 16.93
N ASN A 149 -7.38 -8.62 17.84
CA ASN A 149 -8.78 -8.22 18.02
C ASN A 149 -9.01 -6.87 17.38
N ALA A 150 -9.90 -6.85 16.40
CA ALA A 150 -10.33 -5.61 15.80
C ALA A 150 -11.36 -4.93 16.73
N ILE A 151 -11.12 -3.67 17.11
CA ILE A 151 -12.02 -2.86 17.94
C ILE A 151 -12.72 -1.82 17.06
N ILE A 152 -14.04 -1.94 16.97
CA ILE A 152 -14.90 -1.15 16.10
C ILE A 152 -15.83 -0.31 16.96
N GLU A 153 -15.84 1.00 16.73
CA GLU A 153 -16.74 1.93 17.37
C GLU A 153 -17.82 2.37 16.39
N PHE A 154 -19.07 2.03 16.70
CA PHE A 154 -20.25 2.43 15.95
C PHE A 154 -20.86 3.68 16.56
N MET A 155 -20.69 4.82 15.88
CA MET A 155 -21.19 6.13 16.33
C MET A 155 -22.64 6.41 15.90
N GLY A 156 -23.21 5.58 15.02
CA GLY A 156 -24.57 5.72 14.47
C GLY A 156 -24.59 5.55 12.95
N PHE A 157 -25.78 5.46 12.36
CA PHE A 157 -25.93 5.28 10.90
C PHE A 157 -25.47 6.50 10.09
N ASP A 158 -25.61 7.69 10.68
CA ASP A 158 -25.23 8.97 10.09
C ASP A 158 -23.74 9.34 10.26
N HIS A 159 -22.96 8.49 10.94
CA HIS A 159 -21.53 8.70 11.20
C HIS A 159 -20.69 7.56 10.61
N GLU A 160 -19.46 7.83 10.18
CA GLU A 160 -18.53 6.77 9.77
C GLU A 160 -18.27 5.76 10.91
N ILE A 161 -17.99 4.51 10.52
CA ILE A 161 -17.62 3.46 11.48
C ILE A 161 -16.13 3.65 11.78
N GLU A 162 -15.76 3.80 13.05
CA GLU A 162 -14.36 4.01 13.42
C GLU A 162 -13.70 2.71 13.85
N LEU A 163 -12.54 2.39 13.28
CA LEU A 163 -11.68 1.28 13.72
C LEU A 163 -10.60 1.83 14.66
N LYS A 164 -10.67 1.54 15.96
CA LYS A 164 -9.71 2.06 16.97
C LYS A 164 -8.49 1.17 17.14
N HIS A 165 -8.68 -0.13 17.06
CA HIS A 165 -7.60 -1.10 17.12
C HIS A 165 -7.78 -2.11 16.00
N GLY A 166 -6.86 -2.07 15.07
CA GLY A 166 -6.56 -3.09 14.08
C GLY A 166 -5.08 -2.94 13.76
N PRO A 167 -4.46 -3.83 12.99
CA PRO A 167 -3.19 -3.47 12.35
C PRO A 167 -3.38 -2.10 11.67
N PHE A 168 -2.36 -1.23 11.69
CA PHE A 168 -2.40 0.06 10.97
C PHE A 168 -2.79 -0.14 9.48
N ASP A 169 -2.57 -1.36 9.00
CA ASP A 169 -2.93 -1.85 7.68
C ASP A 169 -4.42 -2.13 7.48
N ALA A 170 -5.30 -2.11 8.49
CA ALA A 170 -6.70 -2.48 8.28
C ALA A 170 -7.47 -1.47 7.40
N ILE A 171 -7.25 -0.16 7.60
CA ILE A 171 -7.82 0.88 6.72
C ILE A 171 -7.21 0.77 5.32
N ARG A 172 -5.89 0.57 5.23
CA ARG A 172 -5.18 0.35 3.95
C ARG A 172 -5.72 -0.89 3.23
N ALA A 173 -5.98 -1.95 3.97
CA ALA A 173 -6.51 -3.21 3.47
C ALA A 173 -7.95 -3.06 2.98
N GLU A 174 -8.81 -2.33 3.68
CA GLU A 174 -10.15 -2.00 3.21
C GLU A 174 -10.09 -1.13 1.95
N HIS A 175 -9.23 -0.11 1.94
CA HIS A 175 -9.02 0.76 0.79
C HIS A 175 -8.51 -0.03 -0.43
N LEU A 176 -7.56 -0.94 -0.23
CA LEU A 176 -7.05 -1.86 -1.24
C LEU A 176 -8.14 -2.82 -1.73
N ALA A 177 -8.93 -3.40 -0.82
CA ALA A 177 -10.01 -4.32 -1.16
C ALA A 177 -11.12 -3.64 -1.99
N GLU A 178 -11.53 -2.43 -1.61
CA GLU A 178 -12.49 -1.66 -2.40
C GLU A 178 -11.90 -1.24 -3.76
N ALA A 179 -10.61 -0.87 -3.81
CA ALA A 179 -9.92 -0.60 -5.07
C ALA A 179 -9.88 -1.84 -6.00
N ILE A 180 -9.59 -3.02 -5.46
CA ILE A 180 -9.64 -4.31 -6.21
C ILE A 180 -11.06 -4.54 -6.75
N LYS A 181 -12.09 -4.35 -5.94
CA LYS A 181 -13.48 -4.55 -6.36
C LYS A 181 -13.89 -3.59 -7.47
N ILE A 182 -13.46 -2.33 -7.41
CA ILE A 182 -13.66 -1.34 -8.49
C ILE A 182 -12.91 -1.79 -9.75
N ALA A 183 -11.65 -2.23 -9.60
CA ALA A 183 -10.81 -2.72 -10.71
C ALA A 183 -11.44 -3.90 -11.44
N ASP A 184 -11.92 -4.89 -10.68
CA ASP A 184 -12.56 -6.11 -11.19
C ASP A 184 -13.87 -5.76 -11.91
N ARG A 185 -14.71 -4.90 -11.31
CA ARG A 185 -15.96 -4.44 -11.95
C ARG A 185 -15.67 -3.74 -13.29
N ASN A 186 -14.68 -2.86 -13.32
CA ASN A 186 -14.29 -2.14 -14.55
C ASN A 186 -13.79 -3.12 -15.63
N PHE A 187 -13.00 -4.12 -15.26
CA PHE A 187 -12.53 -5.14 -16.19
C PHE A 187 -13.68 -5.92 -16.83
N TYR A 188 -14.63 -6.43 -16.03
CA TYR A 188 -15.76 -7.20 -16.55
C TYR A 188 -16.73 -6.38 -17.39
N ALA A 189 -16.69 -5.06 -17.30
CA ALA A 189 -17.45 -4.15 -18.15
C ALA A 189 -16.78 -3.88 -19.52
N GLN A 190 -15.50 -4.21 -19.69
CA GLN A 190 -14.76 -4.00 -20.94
C GLN A 190 -14.92 -5.16 -21.91
N SER A 191 -14.92 -4.85 -23.22
CA SER A 191 -15.09 -5.83 -24.29
C SER A 191 -13.77 -6.41 -24.83
N SER A 192 -12.62 -5.86 -24.44
CA SER A 192 -11.29 -6.32 -24.85
C SER A 192 -10.55 -6.91 -23.65
N ARG A 193 -9.88 -8.06 -23.86
CA ARG A 193 -9.05 -8.73 -22.85
C ARG A 193 -7.63 -8.90 -23.38
N ALA A 194 -6.65 -8.75 -22.49
CA ALA A 194 -5.26 -9.07 -22.80
C ALA A 194 -5.11 -10.55 -23.18
N GLY A 195 -4.21 -10.84 -24.12
CA GLY A 195 -3.86 -12.22 -24.49
C GLY A 195 -2.99 -12.87 -23.41
N ASN A 196 -2.13 -12.08 -22.77
CA ASN A 196 -1.27 -12.51 -21.67
C ASN A 196 -1.47 -11.59 -20.46
N PRO A 197 -2.52 -11.75 -19.63
CA PRO A 197 -2.79 -10.83 -18.54
C PRO A 197 -1.67 -10.83 -17.49
N GLY A 198 -1.27 -9.64 -17.03
CA GLY A 198 -0.20 -9.46 -16.04
C GLY A 198 -0.44 -10.23 -14.75
N GLY A 199 -1.67 -10.25 -14.22
CA GLY A 199 -2.03 -11.05 -13.05
C GLY A 199 -1.23 -10.74 -11.78
N LEU A 200 -0.73 -9.51 -11.64
CA LEU A 200 0.14 -9.10 -10.54
C LEU A 200 -0.61 -8.32 -9.46
N VAL A 201 -0.15 -8.42 -8.22
CA VAL A 201 -0.56 -7.58 -7.09
C VAL A 201 0.30 -6.32 -7.05
N ILE A 202 -0.35 -5.17 -6.85
CA ILE A 202 0.32 -3.89 -6.71
C ILE A 202 1.00 -3.75 -5.34
N SER A 203 2.18 -3.17 -5.30
CA SER A 203 2.85 -2.67 -4.11
C SER A 203 2.63 -1.16 -4.02
N VAL A 204 1.71 -0.75 -3.14
CA VAL A 204 1.34 0.67 -3.02
C VAL A 204 2.53 1.50 -2.56
N GLU A 205 3.35 0.95 -1.66
CA GLU A 205 4.57 1.56 -1.15
C GLU A 205 5.57 1.85 -2.27
N LYS A 206 5.80 0.90 -3.18
CA LYS A 206 6.70 1.12 -4.32
C LYS A 206 6.16 2.17 -5.27
N VAL A 207 4.86 2.15 -5.53
CA VAL A 207 4.24 3.16 -6.41
C VAL A 207 4.36 4.55 -5.80
N ASP A 208 4.09 4.72 -4.50
CA ASP A 208 4.22 6.00 -3.81
C ASP A 208 5.67 6.52 -3.87
N VAL A 209 6.67 5.64 -3.73
CA VAL A 209 8.09 6.01 -3.91
C VAL A 209 8.35 6.50 -5.34
N LEU A 210 7.87 5.79 -6.37
CA LEU A 210 8.05 6.21 -7.75
C LEU A 210 7.36 7.54 -8.06
N GLU A 211 6.11 7.70 -7.62
CA GLU A 211 5.32 8.92 -7.81
C GLU A 211 5.98 10.13 -7.14
N SER A 212 6.34 10.01 -5.87
CA SER A 212 6.90 11.11 -5.09
C SER A 212 8.29 11.55 -5.55
N MET A 213 9.09 10.64 -6.10
CA MET A 213 10.46 10.94 -6.54
C MET A 213 10.58 11.29 -8.02
N THR A 214 9.55 11.03 -8.83
CA THR A 214 9.56 11.35 -10.25
C THR A 214 9.14 12.80 -10.48
N PRO A 215 9.88 13.61 -11.26
CA PRO A 215 9.50 14.99 -11.55
C PRO A 215 8.07 15.08 -12.14
N GLY A 216 7.20 15.86 -11.50
CA GLY A 216 5.80 16.00 -11.92
C GLY A 216 4.91 14.80 -11.57
N GLY A 217 5.44 13.81 -10.86
CA GLY A 217 4.65 12.74 -10.25
C GLY A 217 3.82 13.24 -9.08
N ARG A 218 3.02 12.35 -8.49
CA ARG A 218 2.09 12.73 -7.43
C ARG A 218 2.81 12.94 -6.10
N THR A 219 2.34 13.93 -5.35
CA THR A 219 2.79 14.19 -3.97
C THR A 219 1.90 13.56 -2.91
N GLN A 220 0.67 13.17 -3.28
CA GLN A 220 -0.30 12.49 -2.40
C GLN A 220 -0.08 10.98 -2.45
N SER A 221 -0.29 10.32 -1.31
CA SER A 221 -0.17 8.87 -1.22
C SER A 221 -1.37 8.20 -1.88
N LEU A 222 -1.18 7.05 -2.51
CA LEU A 222 -2.28 6.22 -3.00
C LEU A 222 -3.16 5.67 -1.88
N TRP A 223 -2.74 5.77 -0.61
CA TRP A 223 -3.57 5.47 0.55
C TRP A 223 -4.56 6.58 0.92
N ASP A 224 -4.43 7.77 0.33
CA ASP A 224 -5.37 8.87 0.55
C ASP A 224 -6.72 8.52 -0.09
N ASN A 225 -7.83 8.79 0.62
CA ASN A 225 -9.18 8.38 0.18
C ASN A 225 -9.59 8.92 -1.20
N ASP A 226 -9.06 10.08 -1.61
CA ASP A 226 -9.29 10.67 -2.93
C ASP A 226 -8.56 9.93 -4.07
N GLN A 227 -7.62 9.04 -3.74
CA GLN A 227 -6.84 8.25 -4.70
C GLN A 227 -7.41 6.86 -5.00
N LEU A 228 -8.52 6.45 -4.35
CA LEU A 228 -9.13 5.11 -4.51
C LEU A 228 -9.33 4.72 -5.99
N GLN A 229 -9.81 5.65 -6.81
CA GLN A 229 -10.04 5.43 -8.24
C GLN A 229 -8.75 5.29 -9.04
N THR A 230 -7.67 5.98 -8.61
CA THR A 230 -6.36 5.78 -9.22
C THR A 230 -5.82 4.41 -8.85
N LEU A 231 -5.84 4.06 -7.57
CA LEU A 231 -5.38 2.76 -7.12
C LEU A 231 -6.12 1.64 -7.86
N ALA A 232 -7.45 1.74 -7.99
CA ALA A 232 -8.25 0.80 -8.76
C ALA A 232 -7.83 0.70 -10.25
N LYS A 233 -7.48 1.83 -10.89
CA LYS A 233 -6.96 1.83 -12.27
C LYS A 233 -5.62 1.13 -12.37
N LEU A 234 -4.71 1.36 -11.43
CA LEU A 234 -3.39 0.73 -11.42
C LEU A 234 -3.47 -0.78 -11.13
N ILE A 235 -4.35 -1.19 -10.21
CA ILE A 235 -4.67 -2.61 -9.98
C ILE A 235 -5.23 -3.23 -11.24
N ASN A 236 -6.19 -2.56 -11.89
CA ASN A 236 -6.74 -3.04 -13.15
C ASN A 236 -5.65 -3.19 -14.23
N HIS A 237 -4.72 -2.23 -14.30
CA HIS A 237 -3.58 -2.28 -15.20
C HIS A 237 -2.69 -3.50 -14.94
N LEU A 238 -2.22 -3.69 -13.71
CA LEU A 238 -1.29 -4.78 -13.39
C LEU A 238 -1.94 -6.17 -13.45
N LYS A 239 -3.21 -6.27 -13.09
CA LYS A 239 -3.94 -7.53 -13.07
C LYS A 239 -4.41 -7.96 -14.47
N TYR A 240 -4.85 -7.01 -15.28
CA TYR A 240 -5.57 -7.30 -16.53
C TYR A 240 -4.94 -6.73 -17.80
N GLY A 241 -3.94 -5.84 -17.67
CA GLY A 241 -3.15 -5.37 -18.80
C GLY A 241 -2.30 -6.49 -19.39
N ASP A 242 -1.76 -6.25 -20.57
CA ASP A 242 -1.05 -7.24 -21.36
C ASP A 242 0.43 -7.30 -20.96
N GLY A 243 0.89 -8.46 -20.54
CA GLY A 243 2.25 -8.74 -20.08
C GLY A 243 3.19 -8.93 -21.27
N GLN A 244 4.19 -8.06 -21.32
CA GLN A 244 5.14 -7.91 -22.42
C GLN A 244 6.58 -7.79 -21.90
N GLY A 245 7.55 -8.01 -22.78
CA GLY A 245 8.96 -7.85 -22.43
C GLY A 245 9.39 -6.38 -22.32
N GLY A 246 10.37 -6.12 -21.45
CA GLY A 246 11.15 -4.88 -21.48
C GLY A 246 12.62 -5.14 -21.18
N VAL A 247 13.48 -4.20 -21.55
CA VAL A 247 14.93 -4.28 -21.30
C VAL A 247 15.42 -2.98 -20.69
N VAL A 248 16.27 -3.06 -19.67
CA VAL A 248 17.00 -1.91 -19.15
C VAL A 248 18.05 -1.51 -20.18
N VAL A 249 17.91 -0.32 -20.75
CA VAL A 249 18.73 0.13 -21.90
C VAL A 249 19.78 1.18 -21.54
N SER A 250 19.61 1.88 -20.42
CA SER A 250 20.58 2.89 -19.96
C SER A 250 20.49 3.05 -18.44
N VAL A 251 21.65 3.16 -17.79
CA VAL A 251 21.79 3.29 -16.34
C VAL A 251 22.85 4.36 -16.11
N THR A 252 22.41 5.53 -15.67
CA THR A 252 23.27 6.68 -15.38
C THR A 252 23.20 7.03 -13.90
N GLN A 253 23.95 8.04 -13.46
CA GLN A 253 23.87 8.50 -12.08
C GLN A 253 22.45 9.00 -11.71
N ASP A 254 21.73 9.57 -12.66
CA ASP A 254 20.46 10.26 -12.41
C ASP A 254 19.24 9.44 -12.84
N TRP A 255 19.40 8.55 -13.83
CA TRP A 255 18.27 7.87 -14.47
C TRP A 255 18.55 6.40 -14.77
N VAL A 256 17.50 5.58 -14.64
CA VAL A 256 17.39 4.23 -15.20
C VAL A 256 16.37 4.29 -16.32
N LYS A 257 16.71 3.77 -17.49
CA LYS A 257 15.81 3.75 -18.66
C LYS A 257 15.47 2.32 -19.04
N VAL A 258 14.19 2.07 -19.28
CA VAL A 258 13.64 0.78 -19.71
C VAL A 258 12.94 0.96 -21.04
N ALA A 259 13.34 0.19 -22.05
CA ALA A 259 12.59 0.04 -23.30
C ALA A 259 11.50 -1.01 -23.09
N ALA A 260 10.25 -0.56 -23.04
CA ALA A 260 9.08 -1.41 -22.87
C ALA A 260 8.45 -1.70 -24.23
N TYR A 261 8.29 -2.98 -24.57
CA TYR A 261 7.82 -3.44 -25.86
C TYR A 261 6.34 -3.80 -25.85
N THR A 262 5.73 -3.78 -27.03
CA THR A 262 4.47 -4.47 -27.31
C THR A 262 4.40 -4.88 -28.77
N ASP A 263 3.89 -6.09 -29.00
CA ASP A 263 3.61 -6.66 -30.31
C ASP A 263 2.49 -5.92 -31.06
N GLU A 264 1.55 -5.29 -30.35
CA GLU A 264 0.51 -4.45 -30.96
C GLU A 264 1.06 -3.37 -31.91
N PHE A 265 2.25 -2.85 -31.60
CA PHE A 265 2.95 -1.84 -32.38
C PHE A 265 4.23 -2.38 -33.06
N ASP A 266 4.67 -3.60 -32.73
CA ASP A 266 6.05 -4.07 -32.98
C ASP A 266 7.07 -2.97 -32.65
N GLY A 267 6.91 -2.40 -31.46
CA GLY A 267 7.51 -1.12 -31.12
C GLY A 267 7.75 -0.97 -29.63
N ILE A 268 8.55 0.03 -29.28
CA ILE A 268 8.88 0.34 -27.90
C ILE A 268 8.45 1.75 -27.50
N THR A 269 8.29 1.94 -26.20
CA THR A 269 8.42 3.26 -25.54
C THR A 269 9.52 3.15 -24.49
N VAL A 270 10.22 4.25 -24.27
CA VAL A 270 11.31 4.29 -23.29
C VAL A 270 10.82 5.02 -22.05
N LEU A 271 10.87 4.34 -20.91
CA LEU A 271 10.50 4.85 -19.60
C LEU A 271 11.76 5.23 -18.82
N GLY A 272 11.81 6.44 -18.27
CA GLY A 272 12.89 6.89 -17.39
C GLY A 272 12.43 7.00 -15.94
N PHE A 273 13.22 6.43 -15.04
CA PHE A 273 13.01 6.42 -13.61
C PHE A 273 14.18 7.11 -12.91
N PRO A 274 13.94 8.01 -11.94
CA PRO A 274 15.03 8.57 -11.14
C PRO A 274 15.82 7.43 -10.47
N MET A 275 17.15 7.48 -10.57
CA MET A 275 18.03 6.43 -10.05
C MET A 275 17.79 6.15 -8.56
N VAL A 276 17.51 7.19 -7.78
CA VAL A 276 17.21 7.07 -6.35
C VAL A 276 15.93 6.26 -6.13
N ALA A 277 14.86 6.54 -6.89
CA ALA A 277 13.59 5.84 -6.78
C ALA A 277 13.74 4.36 -7.20
N ALA A 278 14.40 4.11 -8.33
CA ALA A 278 14.62 2.76 -8.84
C ALA A 278 15.42 1.88 -7.85
N ARG A 279 16.44 2.45 -7.18
CA ARG A 279 17.21 1.75 -6.14
C ARG A 279 16.37 1.36 -4.92
N LEU A 280 15.38 2.16 -4.56
CA LEU A 280 14.52 1.87 -3.41
C LEU A 280 13.50 0.77 -3.74
N VAL A 281 12.92 0.79 -4.94
CA VAL A 281 11.85 -0.16 -5.30
C VAL A 281 12.38 -1.47 -5.89
N ALA A 282 13.58 -1.46 -6.49
CA ALA A 282 14.19 -2.60 -7.16
C ALA A 282 15.73 -2.61 -7.01
N PRO A 283 16.28 -2.74 -5.78
CA PRO A 283 17.72 -2.59 -5.52
C PRO A 283 18.61 -3.58 -6.27
N LYS A 284 18.07 -4.72 -6.71
CA LYS A 284 18.81 -5.79 -7.39
C LYS A 284 18.80 -5.67 -8.93
N MET A 285 17.93 -4.84 -9.52
CA MET A 285 17.66 -4.84 -10.98
C MET A 285 17.96 -3.49 -11.63
N LEU A 286 19.24 -3.21 -11.88
CA LEU A 286 19.71 -1.91 -12.39
C LEU A 286 20.86 -2.06 -13.41
N THR A 287 20.96 -3.19 -14.09
CA THR A 287 22.02 -3.47 -15.07
C THR A 287 21.51 -3.30 -16.49
N VAL A 288 22.32 -2.70 -17.37
CA VAL A 288 21.98 -2.63 -18.80
C VAL A 288 21.89 -4.05 -19.38
N GLY A 289 20.85 -4.32 -20.15
CA GLY A 289 20.51 -5.65 -20.67
C GLY A 289 19.62 -6.47 -19.74
N GLU A 290 19.37 -6.02 -18.51
CA GLU A 290 18.46 -6.69 -17.59
C GLU A 290 17.06 -6.75 -18.19
N ARG A 291 16.46 -7.93 -18.16
CA ARG A 291 15.11 -8.18 -18.67
C ARG A 291 14.09 -7.87 -17.59
N VAL A 292 13.02 -7.22 -17.98
CA VAL A 292 11.91 -6.88 -17.09
C VAL A 292 10.58 -7.27 -17.71
N LEU A 293 9.57 -7.39 -16.87
CA LEU A 293 8.19 -7.58 -17.29
C LEU A 293 7.52 -6.21 -17.31
N CYS A 294 6.94 -5.86 -18.44
CA CYS A 294 6.09 -4.68 -18.57
C CYS A 294 4.64 -5.14 -18.67
N VAL A 295 3.74 -4.49 -17.96
CA VAL A 295 2.30 -4.67 -18.18
C VAL A 295 1.79 -3.45 -18.91
N CYS A 296 1.10 -3.67 -20.03
CA CYS A 296 0.70 -2.63 -20.98
C CYS A 296 -0.83 -2.50 -21.02
N GLN A 297 -1.30 -1.25 -20.99
CA GLN A 297 -2.66 -0.89 -21.40
C GLN A 297 -2.62 -0.03 -22.66
N PHE A 298 -3.74 0.03 -23.37
CA PHE A 298 -3.80 0.68 -24.69
C PHE A 298 -4.89 1.75 -24.74
N SER A 299 -4.66 2.77 -25.57
CA SER A 299 -5.69 3.74 -25.90
C SER A 299 -6.22 3.49 -27.30
N SER A 300 -7.52 3.20 -27.37
CA SER A 300 -8.24 2.91 -28.61
C SER A 300 -8.28 4.13 -29.53
N ARG A 301 -8.08 3.90 -30.82
CA ARG A 301 -8.35 4.91 -31.86
C ARG A 301 -9.86 5.12 -31.99
N TYR A 302 -10.38 6.14 -31.32
CA TYR A 302 -11.75 6.59 -31.58
C TYR A 302 -11.74 7.63 -32.70
N GLY A 303 -12.01 7.18 -33.91
CA GLY A 303 -12.17 8.01 -35.10
C GLY A 303 -10.89 8.20 -35.93
N ALA A 304 -11.05 8.68 -37.17
CA ALA A 304 -10.01 8.71 -38.21
C ALA A 304 -8.87 9.74 -38.01
N ARG A 305 -8.73 10.36 -36.83
CA ARG A 305 -7.84 11.52 -36.60
C ARG A 305 -6.75 11.34 -35.55
N GLN A 306 -6.69 10.20 -34.85
CA GLN A 306 -5.65 9.97 -33.86
C GLN A 306 -4.46 9.24 -34.50
N GLY A 307 -3.44 10.02 -34.85
CA GLY A 307 -2.13 9.46 -35.19
C GLY A 307 -1.48 8.81 -33.98
N VAL A 308 -0.57 7.88 -34.24
CA VAL A 308 0.26 7.24 -33.19
C VAL A 308 1.06 8.33 -32.45
N GLN A 309 1.22 8.18 -31.13
CA GLN A 309 2.09 9.08 -30.34
C GLN A 309 3.50 9.13 -30.95
N ARG A 310 4.13 10.31 -30.96
CA ARG A 310 5.35 10.51 -31.76
C ARG A 310 6.54 9.77 -31.19
N ASP A 311 6.50 9.45 -29.90
CA ASP A 311 7.53 8.70 -29.18
C ASP A 311 7.46 7.18 -29.38
N ILE A 312 6.43 6.70 -30.09
CA ILE A 312 6.31 5.31 -30.54
C ILE A 312 6.85 5.23 -31.97
N THR A 313 7.83 4.37 -32.18
CA THR A 313 8.26 3.97 -33.53
C THR A 313 7.57 2.66 -33.87
N MET A 314 6.68 2.72 -34.87
CA MET A 314 5.94 1.56 -35.37
C MET A 314 6.89 0.61 -36.09
N GLY A 315 6.85 -0.67 -35.73
CA GLY A 315 7.55 -1.71 -36.46
C GLY A 315 6.73 -2.22 -37.66
N PRO A 316 7.36 -3.02 -38.54
CA PRO A 316 6.69 -3.64 -39.69
C PRO A 316 5.54 -4.58 -39.34
N GLN A 317 5.45 -5.09 -38.10
CA GLN A 317 4.41 -6.05 -37.69
C GLN A 317 3.26 -5.45 -36.87
N THR A 318 3.07 -4.13 -36.90
CA THR A 318 1.97 -3.44 -36.20
C THR A 318 0.56 -3.90 -36.61
N TYR A 319 -0.36 -3.96 -35.66
CA TYR A 319 -1.78 -4.28 -35.88
C TYR A 319 -2.68 -3.05 -36.14
N ASP A 320 -2.16 -1.83 -35.98
CA ASP A 320 -2.84 -0.54 -36.25
C ASP A 320 -4.17 -0.27 -35.48
N ARG A 321 -4.41 -1.01 -34.39
CA ARG A 321 -5.64 -0.89 -33.56
C ARG A 321 -5.61 0.26 -32.57
N TRP A 322 -4.41 0.63 -32.12
CA TRP A 322 -4.18 1.54 -31.00
C TRP A 322 -3.41 2.78 -31.48
N TYR A 323 -3.50 3.89 -30.74
CA TYR A 323 -2.66 5.08 -31.01
C TYR A 323 -1.63 5.33 -29.91
N ASN A 324 -1.79 4.69 -28.75
CA ASN A 324 -0.87 4.78 -27.64
C ASN A 324 -0.91 3.49 -26.80
N PHE A 325 0.17 3.19 -26.09
CA PHE A 325 0.20 2.24 -25.00
C PHE A 325 0.89 2.82 -23.77
N HIS A 326 0.61 2.24 -22.62
CA HIS A 326 0.98 2.72 -21.29
C HIS A 326 1.69 1.57 -20.58
N PRO A 327 3.01 1.43 -20.70
CA PRO A 327 3.71 0.36 -20.01
C PRO A 327 3.99 0.71 -18.55
N ILE A 328 3.85 -0.26 -17.67
CA ILE A 328 4.30 -0.21 -16.28
C ILE A 328 5.31 -1.34 -16.06
N VAL A 329 6.49 -1.01 -15.52
CA VAL A 329 7.51 -2.01 -15.18
C VAL A 329 7.10 -2.73 -13.91
N ALA A 330 6.63 -3.98 -14.04
CA ALA A 330 6.10 -4.80 -12.96
C ALA A 330 7.03 -4.85 -11.76
N GLN A 331 8.33 -5.03 -12.01
CA GLN A 331 9.36 -5.14 -10.98
C GLN A 331 9.45 -3.91 -10.07
N PHE A 332 9.04 -2.74 -10.57
CA PHE A 332 9.14 -1.48 -9.85
C PHE A 332 7.86 -1.13 -9.08
N VAL A 333 6.75 -1.86 -9.28
CA VAL A 333 5.45 -1.53 -8.70
C VAL A 333 4.73 -2.72 -8.07
N SER A 334 5.30 -3.93 -8.12
CA SER A 334 4.72 -5.15 -7.59
C SER A 334 5.68 -5.82 -6.62
N ASP A 335 5.14 -6.55 -5.65
CA ASP A 335 5.91 -7.39 -4.72
C ASP A 335 5.91 -8.86 -5.14
N ASP A 336 5.05 -9.26 -6.09
CA ASP A 336 4.96 -10.63 -6.63
C ASP A 336 6.10 -10.97 -7.60
N ILE A 337 7.16 -10.16 -7.62
CA ILE A 337 8.22 -10.23 -8.64
C ILE A 337 9.08 -11.49 -8.51
N PHE A 338 9.00 -12.15 -7.36
CA PHE A 338 9.61 -13.46 -7.08
C PHE A 338 8.62 -14.62 -7.14
N ALA A 339 7.34 -14.36 -7.42
CA ALA A 339 6.37 -15.42 -7.66
C ALA A 339 6.61 -16.01 -9.06
N ASP A 340 6.43 -17.33 -9.19
CA ASP A 340 6.50 -18.06 -10.46
C ASP A 340 5.71 -17.36 -11.58
N ALA A 341 4.64 -16.66 -11.19
CA ALA A 341 3.81 -15.80 -12.02
C ALA A 341 4.60 -14.81 -12.92
N CYS A 342 5.63 -14.12 -12.42
CA CYS A 342 6.41 -13.19 -13.24
C CYS A 342 7.29 -13.92 -14.25
N SER A 343 7.98 -14.99 -13.81
CA SER A 343 8.83 -15.80 -14.68
C SER A 343 8.04 -16.57 -15.75
N GLU A 344 6.84 -17.04 -15.43
CA GLU A 344 5.94 -17.73 -16.38
C GLU A 344 5.42 -16.79 -17.47
N ARG A 345 5.34 -15.48 -17.18
CA ARG A 345 4.82 -14.46 -18.09
C ARG A 345 5.89 -13.76 -18.90
N MET A 346 7.13 -13.80 -18.45
CA MET A 346 8.25 -13.29 -19.23
C MET A 346 8.51 -14.22 -20.42
N PRO A 347 8.78 -13.67 -21.62
CA PRO A 347 9.27 -14.47 -22.73
C PRO A 347 10.49 -15.29 -22.32
N ASN A 348 10.61 -16.51 -22.88
CA ASN A 348 11.73 -17.39 -22.58
C ASN A 348 13.08 -16.68 -22.79
N ASP A 349 14.12 -17.08 -22.06
CA ASP A 349 15.42 -16.41 -22.13
C ASP A 349 16.09 -16.43 -23.52
N ARG A 350 15.66 -17.37 -24.37
CA ARG A 350 16.13 -17.53 -25.76
C ARG A 350 15.17 -16.94 -26.78
N ASP A 351 14.12 -16.27 -26.32
CA ASP A 351 13.13 -15.68 -27.20
C ASP A 351 13.78 -14.56 -28.03
N PRO A 352 13.64 -14.59 -29.37
CA PRO A 352 14.19 -13.56 -30.25
C PRO A 352 13.65 -12.16 -29.94
N ILE A 353 12.55 -12.04 -29.19
CA ILE A 353 12.01 -10.76 -28.78
C ILE A 353 13.02 -9.91 -28.02
N TRP A 354 13.90 -10.49 -27.19
CA TRP A 354 14.87 -9.71 -26.43
C TRP A 354 15.86 -8.98 -27.33
N GLN A 355 16.30 -9.65 -28.40
CA GLN A 355 17.15 -9.03 -29.41
C GLN A 355 16.37 -7.96 -30.18
N ARG A 356 15.11 -8.24 -30.53
CA ARG A 356 14.24 -7.28 -31.22
C ARG A 356 14.03 -5.99 -30.42
N ILE A 357 13.82 -6.08 -29.11
CA ILE A 357 13.69 -4.91 -28.22
C ILE A 357 14.97 -4.06 -28.24
N TRP A 358 16.13 -4.71 -28.24
CA TRP A 358 17.41 -4.03 -28.31
C TRP A 358 17.63 -3.31 -29.64
N GLU A 359 17.31 -3.96 -30.76
CA GLU A 359 17.35 -3.37 -32.10
C GLU A 359 16.41 -2.15 -32.19
N LEU A 360 15.18 -2.30 -31.71
CA LEU A 360 14.21 -1.20 -31.63
C LEU A 360 14.72 -0.04 -30.77
N TRP A 361 15.44 -0.32 -29.68
CA TRP A 361 16.08 0.71 -28.87
C TRP A 361 17.18 1.46 -29.63
N GLU A 362 18.05 0.77 -30.35
CA GLU A 362 19.10 1.44 -31.15
C GLU A 362 18.50 2.34 -32.24
N GLU A 363 17.47 1.86 -32.94
CA GLU A 363 16.71 2.67 -33.91
C GLU A 363 16.05 3.88 -33.25
N TRP A 364 15.39 3.66 -32.11
CA TRP A 364 14.72 4.69 -31.34
C TRP A 364 15.71 5.77 -30.86
N LYS A 365 16.89 5.37 -30.38
CA LYS A 365 17.95 6.25 -29.90
C LYS A 365 18.49 7.14 -31.02
N ILE A 366 18.65 6.60 -32.22
CA ILE A 366 19.06 7.38 -33.41
C ILE A 366 18.00 8.42 -33.78
N LYS A 367 16.72 8.03 -33.74
CA LYS A 367 15.60 8.89 -34.17
C LYS A 367 15.28 10.00 -33.17
N HIS A 368 15.25 9.69 -31.88
CA HIS A 368 14.76 10.60 -30.84
C HIS A 368 15.85 11.16 -29.94
N GLY A 369 17.02 10.53 -29.92
CA GLY A 369 18.11 10.84 -29.00
C GLY A 369 17.97 10.12 -27.66
N GLU A 370 19.10 9.80 -27.03
CA GLU A 370 19.13 8.99 -25.80
C GLU A 370 18.39 9.63 -24.60
N ASN A 371 18.26 10.97 -24.57
CA ASN A 371 17.66 11.71 -23.45
C ASN A 371 16.16 11.97 -23.60
N TYR A 372 15.53 11.38 -24.60
CA TYR A 372 14.09 11.43 -24.77
C TYR A 372 13.50 10.19 -24.04
N PHE A 373 12.46 10.35 -23.24
CA PHE A 373 11.77 9.23 -22.57
C PHE A 373 10.48 9.73 -21.90
N ARG A 374 9.57 8.80 -21.60
CA ARG A 374 8.42 9.04 -20.73
C ARG A 374 8.85 8.92 -19.29
N LEU A 375 8.19 9.66 -18.40
CA LEU A 375 8.42 9.51 -16.98
C LEU A 375 7.78 8.21 -16.48
N GLY A 376 8.57 7.38 -15.80
CA GLY A 376 8.17 6.04 -15.36
C GLY A 376 7.20 6.00 -14.18
N ALA A 377 6.77 7.14 -13.63
CA ALA A 377 5.72 7.17 -12.62
C ALA A 377 4.39 6.65 -13.22
N PRO A 378 3.69 5.70 -12.58
CA PRO A 378 2.49 5.09 -13.15
C PRO A 378 1.36 6.07 -13.53
N SER A 379 1.28 7.23 -12.89
CA SER A 379 0.32 8.28 -13.23
C SER A 379 0.69 9.07 -14.50
N LEU A 380 1.95 8.99 -14.94
CA LEU A 380 2.52 9.77 -16.05
C LEU A 380 2.83 8.93 -17.29
N VAL A 381 2.82 7.60 -17.22
CA VAL A 381 3.22 6.72 -18.36
C VAL A 381 2.38 6.90 -19.63
N SER A 382 1.22 7.55 -19.51
CA SER A 382 0.35 7.90 -20.62
C SER A 382 0.69 9.18 -21.36
N ILE A 383 1.57 9.98 -20.77
CA ILE A 383 2.04 11.26 -21.31
C ILE A 383 3.19 10.96 -22.27
N GLU A 384 3.11 11.57 -23.45
CA GLU A 384 4.16 11.49 -24.48
C GLU A 384 5.52 11.91 -23.91
N ALA A 385 6.58 11.21 -24.33
CA ALA A 385 7.95 11.51 -23.95
C ALA A 385 8.35 12.96 -24.26
N LYS A 386 9.28 13.48 -23.48
CA LYS A 386 9.88 14.80 -23.68
C LYS A 386 11.40 14.70 -23.58
N PRO A 387 12.15 15.57 -24.28
CA PRO A 387 13.59 15.62 -24.09
C PRO A 387 13.87 16.15 -22.68
N MET A 388 14.58 15.36 -21.88
CA MET A 388 15.13 15.86 -20.61
C MET A 388 16.43 16.59 -20.92
N LEU A 389 16.42 17.92 -20.70
CA LEU A 389 17.64 18.70 -20.71
C LEU A 389 18.53 18.16 -19.59
N SER A 390 19.74 17.71 -19.92
CA SER A 390 20.76 17.42 -18.91
C SER A 390 20.89 18.69 -18.07
N SER A 391 20.60 18.59 -16.78
CA SER A 391 20.66 19.73 -15.89
C SER A 391 22.06 20.35 -15.97
N ASN A 392 22.16 21.49 -16.65
CA ASN A 392 23.24 22.42 -16.39
C ASN A 392 23.07 22.81 -14.92
N ARG A 393 24.02 22.38 -14.09
CA ARG A 393 23.99 22.34 -12.62
C ARG A 393 23.76 23.67 -11.88
N ASN A 394 23.31 24.75 -12.52
CA ASN A 394 23.25 26.08 -11.88
C ASN A 394 21.98 26.90 -12.10
N GLU A 395 20.91 26.38 -12.71
CA GLU A 395 19.65 27.12 -12.78
C GLU A 395 18.64 26.53 -11.81
N HIS A 396 18.30 27.30 -10.78
CA HIS A 396 17.12 27.07 -9.97
C HIS A 396 15.90 27.03 -10.89
N CYS A 397 15.48 25.83 -11.28
CA CYS A 397 14.17 25.61 -11.86
C CYS A 397 13.13 25.94 -10.79
N GLU A 398 12.59 27.16 -10.84
CA GLU A 398 11.28 27.41 -10.24
C GLU A 398 10.26 26.47 -10.90
N PRO A 399 9.43 25.75 -10.12
CA PRO A 399 8.40 24.89 -10.68
C PRO A 399 7.31 25.77 -11.29
N GLY A 400 7.42 26.03 -12.60
CA GLY A 400 6.34 26.57 -13.42
C GLY A 400 5.23 25.54 -13.60
N PHE A 401 4.51 25.21 -12.53
CA PHE A 401 3.32 24.39 -12.58
C PHE A 401 2.12 25.30 -12.83
N VAL A 402 1.52 25.20 -14.02
CA VAL A 402 0.21 25.81 -14.27
C VAL A 402 -0.83 24.86 -13.65
N PRO A 403 -1.56 25.26 -12.60
CA PRO A 403 -2.56 24.39 -11.99
C PRO A 403 -3.64 24.03 -13.00
N TYR A 404 -3.96 22.73 -13.05
CA TYR A 404 -5.09 22.19 -13.79
C TYR A 404 -6.37 22.81 -13.23
N LYS A 405 -6.94 23.80 -13.93
CA LYS A 405 -8.26 24.36 -13.59
C LYS A 405 -9.31 23.29 -13.92
N GLY A 406 -9.73 22.55 -12.90
CA GLY A 406 -10.92 21.70 -12.98
C GLY A 406 -12.11 22.53 -13.48
N ARG A 407 -12.71 22.11 -14.58
CA ARG A 407 -14.03 22.60 -14.98
C ARG A 407 -15.03 22.07 -13.95
N ARG A 408 -15.74 23.00 -13.29
CA ARG A 408 -16.95 22.71 -12.51
C ARG A 408 -18.05 22.19 -13.41
#